data_AF-A0A3G3IG22-F1
#
_entry.id   AF-A0A3G3IG22-F1
#
_cell.length_a   1.000
_cell.length_b   1.000
_cell.length_c   1.000
_cell.angle_alpha   90.00
_cell.angle_beta   90.00
_cell.angle_gamma   90.00
#
_symmetry.space_group_name_H-M   'P 1'
#
loop_
_entity.id
_entity.type
_entity.pdbx_description
1 polymer ?
#
loop_
_entity_poly.entity_id
_entity_poly.type
_entity_poly.pdbx_seq_one_letter_code
_entity_poly.pdbx_strand_id
1 'polypeptide(L)' 'METPFRPLFLFFILLEGCGLSGKRISPIYIDEGGGIGRSERDIAECCPETAVMPGLSVHGGSATSSDKCMEKWLRDGGVL' A
#
# COMPACT_ATOMS: atom_id res chain seq x y z
N MET A 1 0.88 2.60 -28.91
CA MET A 1 0.91 1.61 -27.81
C MET A 1 1.52 2.34 -26.64
N GLU A 2 0.66 2.92 -25.80
CA GLU A 2 1.08 3.61 -24.59
C GLU A 2 1.85 2.62 -23.73
N THR A 3 3.09 2.93 -23.37
CA THR A 3 3.79 2.16 -22.35
C THR A 3 2.98 2.29 -21.06
N PRO A 4 2.66 1.21 -20.34
CA PRO A 4 1.98 1.34 -19.07
C PRO A 4 2.90 2.13 -18.15
N PHE A 5 2.49 3.35 -17.81
CA PHE A 5 3.20 4.20 -16.85
C PHE A 5 3.46 3.35 -15.60
N ARG A 6 4.71 3.04 -15.27
CA ARG A 6 5.11 2.24 -14.08
C ARG A 6 5.95 3.13 -13.16
N PRO A 7 5.35 4.09 -12.44
CA PRO A 7 6.09 5.11 -11.70
C PRO A 7 6.83 4.55 -10.46
N LEU A 8 6.52 3.31 -10.03
CA LEU A 8 7.04 2.67 -8.82
C LEU A 8 7.92 1.44 -9.11
N PHE A 9 8.81 1.51 -10.12
CA PHE A 9 9.61 0.35 -10.57
C PHE A 9 10.40 -0.36 -9.45
N LEU A 10 11.02 0.38 -8.53
CA LEU A 10 11.75 -0.20 -7.39
C LEU A 10 10.85 -0.94 -6.39
N PHE A 11 9.64 -0.44 -6.18
CA PHE A 11 8.70 -1.04 -5.25
C PHE A 11 8.19 -2.40 -5.78
N PHE A 12 7.91 -2.51 -7.08
CA PHE A 12 7.51 -3.78 -7.67
C PHE A 12 8.62 -4.83 -7.64
N ILE A 13 9.88 -4.43 -7.91
CA ILE A 13 11.04 -5.34 -7.78
C ILE A 13 11.16 -5.87 -6.35
N LEU A 14 10.97 -5.01 -5.34
CA LEU A 14 11.01 -5.43 -3.94
C LEU A 14 9.92 -6.47 -3.65
N LEU A 15 8.68 -6.20 -4.07
CA LEU A 15 7.55 -7.11 -3.82
C LEU A 15 7.77 -8.49 -4.44
N GLU A 16 8.27 -8.57 -5.68
CA GLU A 16 8.59 -9.84 -6.35
C GLU A 16 9.62 -10.66 -5.54
N GLY A 17 10.56 -10.02 -4.85
CA GLY A 17 11.57 -10.67 -4.02
C GLY A 17 11.11 -11.10 -2.63
N CYS A 18 9.95 -10.64 -2.14
CA CYS A 18 9.54 -10.81 -0.74
C CYS A 18 8.77 -12.10 -0.41
N GLY A 19 8.44 -12.95 -1.40
CA GLY A 19 7.74 -14.23 -1.15
C GLY A 19 6.39 -14.06 -0.45
N LEU A 20 5.47 -13.35 -1.11
CA LEU A 20 4.23 -12.85 -0.50
C LEU A 20 3.01 -13.79 -0.65
N SER A 21 3.16 -14.91 -1.36
CA SER A 21 2.09 -15.88 -1.60
C SER A 21 1.44 -16.34 -0.28
N GLY A 22 0.10 -16.28 -0.23
CA GLY A 22 -0.71 -16.63 0.95
C GLY A 22 -0.65 -15.62 2.10
N LYS A 23 0.02 -14.47 1.93
CA LYS A 23 0.07 -13.40 2.96
C LYS A 23 -0.97 -12.32 2.68
N ARG A 24 -1.21 -11.49 3.70
CA ARG A 24 -1.96 -10.24 3.59
C ARG A 24 -0.99 -9.07 3.54
N ILE A 25 -1.21 -8.13 2.63
CA ILE A 25 -0.45 -6.87 2.54
C ILE A 25 -1.42 -5.72 2.75
N SER A 26 -1.06 -4.81 3.65
CA SER A 26 -1.82 -3.58 3.89
C SER A 26 -0.85 -2.39 3.69
N PRO A 27 -0.94 -1.66 2.58
CA PRO A 27 0.01 -0.60 2.25
C PRO A 27 -0.25 0.69 3.04
N ILE A 28 0.81 1.45 3.32
CA ILE A 28 0.73 2.79 3.91
C ILE A 28 1.36 3.78 2.92
N TYR A 29 0.68 4.89 2.68
CA TYR A 29 1.10 5.95 1.78
C TYR A 29 1.27 7.23 2.59
N ILE A 30 2.42 7.87 2.45
CA ILE A 30 2.63 9.23 2.94
C ILE A 30 2.58 10.13 1.71
N ASP A 31 1.55 10.96 1.62
CA ASP A 31 1.30 11.79 0.44
C ASP A 31 0.89 13.22 0.82
N GLU A 32 0.87 14.12 -0.15
CA GLU A 32 0.51 15.52 0.07
C GLU A 32 -0.99 15.79 -0.18
N GLY A 33 -1.85 14.80 0.07
CA GLY A 33 -3.30 14.85 -0.15
C GLY A 33 -3.77 14.18 -1.45
N GLY A 34 -2.90 13.43 -2.12
CA GLY A 34 -3.19 12.71 -3.37
C GLY A 34 -3.88 11.35 -3.16
N GLY A 35 -3.84 10.81 -1.94
CA GLY A 35 -4.43 9.54 -1.60
C GLY A 35 -3.73 8.32 -2.23
N ILE A 36 -4.42 7.18 -2.16
CA ILE A 36 -3.91 5.83 -2.48
C ILE A 36 -3.74 5.60 -4.00
N GLY A 37 -4.39 6.42 -4.83
CA GLY A 37 -4.31 6.33 -6.29
C GLY A 37 -4.69 4.93 -6.81
N ARG A 38 -3.89 4.43 -7.77
CA ARG A 38 -4.06 3.08 -8.35
C ARG A 38 -3.11 2.04 -7.77
N SER A 39 -2.31 2.40 -6.76
CA SER A 39 -1.21 1.56 -6.27
C SER A 39 -1.68 0.22 -5.72
N GLU A 40 -2.82 0.17 -5.02
CA GLU A 40 -3.40 -1.10 -4.55
C GLU A 40 -3.72 -2.07 -5.71
N ARG A 41 -4.27 -1.53 -6.82
CA ARG A 41 -4.55 -2.33 -8.01
C ARG A 41 -3.26 -2.86 -8.63
N ASP A 42 -2.27 -1.98 -8.82
CA ASP A 42 -0.99 -2.38 -9.40
C ASP A 42 -0.29 -3.44 -8.52
N ILE A 43 -0.41 -3.37 -7.19
CA ILE A 43 0.10 -4.39 -6.26
C ILE A 43 -0.65 -5.71 -6.43
N ALA A 44 -1.99 -5.68 -6.48
CA ALA A 44 -2.80 -6.88 -6.65
C ALA A 44 -2.51 -7.59 -7.98
N GLU A 45 -2.30 -6.83 -9.06
CA GLU A 45 -1.89 -7.35 -10.37
C GLU A 45 -0.48 -7.96 -10.34
N CYS A 46 0.44 -7.38 -9.56
CA CYS A 46 1.81 -7.88 -9.39
C CYS A 46 1.89 -9.11 -8.47
N CYS A 47 1.01 -9.22 -7.48
CA CYS A 47 1.02 -10.25 -6.44
C CYS A 47 -0.34 -10.96 -6.32
N PRO A 48 -0.76 -11.74 -7.34
CA PRO A 48 -2.12 -12.28 -7.43
C PRO A 48 -2.46 -13.30 -6.32
N GLU A 49 -1.45 -13.96 -5.75
CA GLU A 49 -1.63 -14.92 -4.64
C GLU A 49 -1.60 -14.26 -3.26
N THR A 50 -1.60 -12.93 -3.22
CA THR A 50 -1.54 -12.14 -1.99
C THR A 50 -2.85 -11.37 -1.83
N ALA A 51 -3.40 -11.37 -0.63
CA ALA A 51 -4.55 -10.54 -0.32
C ALA A 51 -4.09 -9.09 -0.04
N VAL A 52 -4.41 -8.18 -0.97
CA VAL A 52 -4.18 -6.74 -0.79
C VAL A 52 -5.36 -6.15 -0.03
N MET A 53 -5.09 -5.68 1.18
CA MET A 53 -6.05 -5.05 2.08
C MET A 53 -6.11 -3.54 1.81
N PRO A 54 -7.21 -2.86 2.21
CA PRO A 54 -7.29 -1.40 2.14
C PRO A 54 -6.12 -0.73 2.86
N GLY A 55 -5.42 0.14 2.15
CA GLY A 55 -4.28 0.87 2.65
C GLY A 55 -4.65 2.08 3.50
N LEU A 56 -3.64 2.65 4.14
CA LEU A 56 -3.75 3.89 4.89
C LEU A 56 -3.03 5.01 4.14
N SER A 57 -3.74 6.10 3.83
CA SER A 57 -3.12 7.35 3.37
C SER A 57 -2.94 8.29 4.57
N VAL A 58 -1.73 8.81 4.71
CA VAL A 58 -1.32 9.75 5.75
C VAL A 58 -0.78 10.99 5.07
N HIS A 59 -1.35 12.15 5.41
CA HIS A 59 -0.85 13.40 4.87
C HIS A 59 0.53 13.72 5.44
N GLY A 60 1.51 14.02 4.59
CA GLY A 60 2.93 14.22 4.95
C GLY A 60 3.12 15.20 6.10
N GLY A 61 2.46 16.36 6.05
CA GLY A 61 2.48 17.37 7.11
C GLY A 61 1.91 16.93 8.48
N SER A 62 1.22 15.79 8.53
CA SER A 62 0.60 15.21 9.73
C SER A 62 1.16 13.83 10.12
N ALA A 63 2.19 13.34 9.42
CA ALA A 63 2.69 11.98 9.62
C ALA A 63 3.15 11.71 11.07
N THR A 64 3.76 12.71 11.71
CA THR A 64 4.24 12.62 13.09
C THR A 64 3.13 12.57 14.14
N SER A 65 1.89 12.90 13.78
CA SER A 65 0.71 12.87 14.66
C SER A 65 -0.34 11.86 14.21
N SER A 66 0.07 10.87 13.39
CA SER A 66 -0.82 9.89 12.76
C SER A 66 -1.19 8.69 13.65
N ASP A 67 -0.72 8.63 14.89
CA ASP A 67 -0.86 7.47 15.80
C ASP A 67 -2.31 6.96 15.92
N LYS A 68 -3.26 7.87 16.13
CA LYS A 68 -4.69 7.51 16.26
C LYS A 68 -5.26 6.93 14.98
N CYS A 69 -4.83 7.45 13.83
CA CYS A 69 -5.27 6.98 12.53
C CYS A 69 -4.68 5.60 12.24
N MET A 70 -3.40 5.40 12.55
CA MET A 70 -2.70 4.13 12.46
C MET A 70 -3.36 3.06 13.35
N GLU A 71 -3.65 3.39 14.61
CA GLU A 71 -4.28 2.46 15.55
C GLU A 71 -5.67 2.03 15.05
N LYS A 72 -6.50 2.98 14.60
CA LYS A 72 -7.80 2.66 14.01
C LYS A 72 -7.67 1.73 12.82
N TRP A 73 -6.74 2.03 11.91
CA TRP A 73 -6.52 1.22 10.71
C TRP A 73 -6.04 -0.19 11.04
N LEU A 74 -5.16 -0.35 12.03
CA LEU A 74 -4.70 -1.66 12.52
C LEU A 74 -5.85 -2.49 13.12
N ARG A 75 -6.76 -1.84 13.86
CA ARG A 75 -7.96 -2.48 14.40
C ARG A 75 -8.93 -2.93 13.31
N ASP A 76 -9.19 -2.05 12.35
CA ASP A 76 -10.06 -2.36 11.21
C ASP A 76 -9.48 -3.52 10.35
N GLY A 77 -8.15 -3.61 10.25
CA GLY A 77 -7.44 -4.71 9.57
C GLY A 77 -7.32 -6.02 10.38
N GLY A 78 -7.77 -6.02 11.64
CA GLY A 78 -7.66 -7.17 12.55
C GLY A 78 -6.22 -7.55 12.89
N VAL A 79 -5.33 -6.57 12.95
CA VAL A 79 -3.94 -6.73 13.40
C VAL A 79 -3.81 -6.46 14.91
N LEU A 80 -4.60 -5.52 15.42
CA LEU A 80 -4.64 -5.08 16.82
C LEU A 80 -6.05 -5.19 17.39
#